data_AF-A0A953ETP9-F1
#
_entry.id   AF-A0A953ETP9-F1
#
_cell.length_a   1.000
_cell.length_b   1.000
_cell.length_c   1.000
_cell.angle_alpha   90.00
_cell.angle_beta   90.00
_cell.angle_gamma   90.00
#
_symmetry.space_group_name_H-M   'P 1'
#
loop_
_entity.id
_entity.type
_entity.pdbx_description
1 polymer ?
#
loop_
_entity_poly.entity_id
_entity_poly.type
_entity_poly.pdbx_seq_one_letter_code
_entity_poly.pdbx_strand_id
1 'polypeptide(L)'
;MMIFGVVNCSPDSLNTDSFVAGEEEAIVRIDALLEDGADGVDIGGQGSTEVSTVADWRTEWDRVEPAIAAATERTDHVSIDTWRIDVARAAFEAGVTTLNAANGMQDEAFWELAAEFETTIVVPFMNGPNPHELQHVPGDPIEFMLDYFGDRLKVADRYGVRDRCLIDPGTGFGPHGWAWEDRYHYQKAVYQGLHRLRVLGLPLYIPLPWRETDQHTELLEIVLAQRPEYGRAHYPARIRAVEQRVLHG
;
A
#
# COMPACT_ATOMS: atom_id res chain seq x y z
N MET A 1 14.38 -2.31 -6.32
CA MET A 1 13.23 -2.15 -5.41
C MET A 1 12.65 -3.52 -5.04
N MET A 2 12.09 -3.68 -3.85
CA MET A 2 11.26 -4.84 -3.47
C MET A 2 9.80 -4.60 -3.90
N ILE A 3 9.13 -5.57 -4.50
CA ILE A 3 7.77 -5.42 -5.02
C ILE A 3 6.79 -6.33 -4.28
N PHE A 4 5.73 -5.74 -3.74
CA PHE A 4 4.54 -6.44 -3.27
C PHE A 4 3.49 -6.47 -4.39
N GLY A 5 3.17 -7.68 -4.87
CA GLY A 5 2.13 -7.91 -5.85
C GLY A 5 0.73 -7.78 -5.24
N VAL A 6 -0.17 -7.06 -5.92
CA VAL A 6 -1.52 -6.81 -5.39
C VAL A 6 -2.44 -8.01 -5.60
N VAL A 7 -3.04 -8.47 -4.49
CA VAL A 7 -4.11 -9.47 -4.43
C VAL A 7 -5.32 -8.83 -3.74
N ASN A 8 -6.40 -8.61 -4.48
CA ASN A 8 -7.63 -8.02 -3.95
C ASN A 8 -8.68 -9.11 -3.77
N CYS A 9 -9.23 -9.24 -2.57
CA CYS A 9 -10.29 -10.20 -2.25
C CYS A 9 -11.68 -9.53 -2.16
N SER A 10 -11.75 -8.23 -2.45
CA SER A 10 -13.02 -7.48 -2.50
C SER A 10 -13.64 -7.51 -3.89
N PRO A 11 -14.94 -7.84 -4.03
CA PRO A 11 -15.65 -7.77 -5.32
C PRO A 11 -15.72 -6.34 -5.87
N ASP A 12 -15.50 -5.32 -5.04
CA ASP A 12 -15.53 -3.90 -5.41
C ASP A 12 -14.17 -3.40 -5.97
N SER A 13 -13.25 -4.31 -6.32
CA SER A 13 -11.93 -3.97 -6.85
C SER A 13 -12.02 -3.20 -8.18
N LEU A 14 -11.30 -2.07 -8.28
CA LEU A 14 -11.20 -1.29 -9.52
C LEU A 14 -10.39 -1.98 -10.62
N ASN A 15 -9.53 -2.94 -10.25
CA ASN A 15 -8.77 -3.75 -11.19
C ASN A 15 -9.22 -5.21 -11.06
N THR A 16 -9.99 -5.67 -12.04
CA THR A 16 -10.54 -7.03 -12.09
C THR A 16 -9.46 -8.10 -12.18
N ASP A 17 -8.29 -7.80 -12.76
CA ASP A 17 -7.20 -8.77 -12.91
C ASP A 17 -6.52 -9.10 -11.58
N SER A 18 -6.69 -8.22 -10.58
CA SER A 18 -6.19 -8.44 -9.23
C SER A 18 -7.23 -9.04 -8.29
N PHE A 19 -8.49 -9.15 -8.72
CA PHE A 19 -9.53 -9.74 -7.91
C PHE A 19 -9.40 -11.26 -7.87
N VAL A 20 -9.49 -11.84 -6.66
CA VAL A 20 -9.53 -13.28 -6.44
C VAL A 20 -10.67 -13.63 -5.50
N ALA A 21 -11.35 -14.74 -5.77
CA ALA A 21 -12.38 -15.31 -4.92
C ALA A 21 -11.98 -16.72 -4.46
N GLY A 22 -11.62 -16.83 -3.17
CA GLY A 22 -11.22 -18.10 -2.58
C GLY A 22 -9.78 -18.50 -2.87
N GLU A 23 -9.41 -19.68 -2.37
CA GLU A 23 -8.03 -20.15 -2.31
C GLU A 23 -7.44 -20.48 -3.69
N GLU A 24 -8.17 -21.20 -4.55
CA GLU A 24 -7.66 -21.63 -5.85
C GLU A 24 -7.27 -20.44 -6.75
N GLU A 25 -8.12 -19.41 -6.82
CA GLU A 25 -7.83 -18.19 -7.58
C GLU A 25 -6.67 -17.39 -6.95
N ALA A 26 -6.60 -17.35 -5.62
CA ALA A 26 -5.50 -16.71 -4.91
C ALA A 26 -4.16 -17.38 -5.23
N ILE A 27 -4.10 -18.72 -5.21
CA ILE A 27 -2.91 -19.49 -5.58
C ILE A 27 -2.44 -19.10 -6.98
N VAL A 28 -3.33 -19.16 -7.98
CA VAL A 28 -2.98 -18.85 -9.38
C VAL A 28 -2.44 -17.42 -9.50
N ARG A 29 -3.07 -16.46 -8.82
CA ARG A 29 -2.65 -15.07 -8.86
C ARG A 29 -1.31 -14.83 -8.17
N ILE A 30 -1.10 -15.43 -7.00
CA ILE A 30 0.13 -15.30 -6.21
C ILE A 30 1.31 -15.91 -6.97
N ASP A 31 1.15 -17.12 -7.50
CA ASP A 31 2.20 -17.80 -8.27
C ASP A 31 2.60 -16.94 -9.49
N ALA A 32 1.62 -16.42 -10.24
CA ALA A 32 1.88 -15.53 -11.37
C ALA A 32 2.59 -14.22 -10.96
N LEU A 33 2.21 -13.60 -9.83
CA LEU A 33 2.87 -12.40 -9.32
C LEU A 33 4.35 -12.64 -8.98
N LEU A 34 4.65 -13.77 -8.34
CA LEU A 34 6.01 -14.15 -7.97
C LEU A 34 6.85 -14.48 -9.22
N GLU A 35 6.27 -15.20 -10.19
CA GLU A 35 6.91 -15.46 -11.49
C GLU A 35 7.22 -14.17 -12.27
N ASP A 36 6.32 -13.17 -12.19
CA ASP A 36 6.49 -11.84 -12.79
C ASP A 36 7.51 -10.95 -12.05
N GLY A 37 8.11 -11.44 -10.97
CA GLY A 37 9.18 -10.77 -10.24
C GLY A 37 8.71 -9.87 -9.09
N ALA A 38 7.53 -10.15 -8.52
CA ALA A 38 7.21 -9.71 -7.16
C ALA A 38 8.05 -10.49 -6.14
N ASP A 39 8.42 -9.83 -5.05
CA ASP A 39 9.14 -10.43 -3.92
C ASP A 39 8.15 -10.93 -2.83
N GLY A 40 6.97 -10.33 -2.79
CA GLY A 40 5.90 -10.63 -1.84
C GLY A 40 4.53 -10.26 -2.38
N VAL A 41 3.50 -10.36 -1.55
CA VAL A 41 2.12 -10.01 -1.91
C VAL A 41 1.46 -9.12 -0.86
N ASP A 42 0.63 -8.19 -1.32
CA ASP A 42 -0.20 -7.33 -0.48
C ASP A 42 -1.68 -7.69 -0.72
N ILE A 43 -2.32 -8.18 0.34
CA ILE A 43 -3.65 -8.79 0.32
C ILE A 43 -4.65 -7.83 0.96
N GLY A 44 -5.68 -7.42 0.22
CA GLY A 44 -6.72 -6.50 0.69
C GLY A 44 -8.13 -7.07 0.56
N GLY A 45 -8.91 -7.05 1.65
CA GLY A 45 -10.28 -7.59 1.71
C GLY A 45 -11.38 -6.57 1.44
N GLN A 46 -11.04 -5.28 1.40
CA GLN A 46 -11.97 -4.18 1.20
C GLN A 46 -11.51 -3.28 0.06
N GLY A 47 -12.46 -2.73 -0.67
CA GLY A 47 -12.16 -1.61 -1.56
C GLY A 47 -11.90 -0.36 -0.71
N SER A 48 -10.90 0.42 -1.07
CA SER A 48 -10.60 1.72 -0.46
C SER A 48 -11.36 2.89 -1.12
N THR A 49 -12.44 2.58 -1.86
CA THR A 49 -13.26 3.58 -2.58
C THR A 49 -14.59 3.76 -1.87
N GLU A 50 -15.25 4.91 -2.05
CA GLU A 50 -16.55 5.16 -1.43
C GLU A 50 -17.69 4.27 -1.93
N VAL A 51 -17.49 3.57 -3.06
CA VAL A 51 -18.48 2.61 -3.58
C VAL A 51 -18.37 1.26 -2.88
N SER A 52 -17.27 1.02 -2.15
CA SER A 52 -17.09 -0.24 -1.45
C SER A 52 -18.06 -0.35 -0.30
N THR A 53 -18.68 -1.52 -0.17
CA THR A 53 -19.53 -1.79 0.98
C THR A 53 -18.60 -1.97 2.19
N VAL A 54 -18.74 -1.13 3.22
CA VAL A 54 -17.99 -1.31 4.48
C VAL A 54 -18.38 -2.65 5.08
N ALA A 55 -17.54 -3.65 4.84
CA ALA A 55 -17.72 -5.00 5.37
C ALA A 55 -17.37 -4.98 6.86
N ASP A 56 -18.14 -5.69 7.69
CA ASP A 56 -17.70 -5.97 9.06
C ASP A 56 -16.40 -6.80 9.05
N TRP A 57 -15.70 -6.88 10.18
CA TRP A 57 -14.40 -7.52 10.24
C TRP A 57 -14.43 -9.01 9.86
N ARG A 58 -15.53 -9.73 10.14
CA ARG A 58 -15.65 -11.16 9.77
C ARG A 58 -15.83 -11.30 8.27
N THR A 59 -16.67 -10.46 7.68
CA THR A 59 -16.84 -10.45 6.23
C THR A 59 -15.53 -10.10 5.50
N GLU A 60 -14.73 -9.18 6.03
CA GLU A 60 -13.39 -8.90 5.48
C GLU A 60 -12.44 -10.09 5.68
N TRP A 61 -12.43 -10.70 6.87
CA TRP A 61 -11.61 -11.86 7.18
C TRP A 61 -11.92 -13.05 6.25
N ASP A 62 -13.20 -13.41 6.10
CA ASP A 62 -13.66 -14.51 5.25
C ASP A 62 -13.22 -14.33 3.78
N ARG A 63 -12.97 -13.09 3.34
CA ARG A 63 -12.43 -12.79 2.01
C ARG A 63 -10.92 -13.00 1.92
N VAL A 64 -10.17 -12.54 2.92
CA VAL A 64 -8.69 -12.53 2.87
C VAL A 64 -8.05 -13.80 3.39
N GLU A 65 -8.69 -14.51 4.31
CA GLU A 65 -8.16 -15.72 4.95
C GLU A 65 -7.70 -16.77 3.93
N PRO A 66 -8.47 -17.11 2.88
CA PRO A 66 -8.01 -18.08 1.87
C PRO A 66 -6.77 -17.63 1.11
N ALA A 67 -6.67 -16.32 0.82
CA ALA A 67 -5.51 -15.76 0.13
C ALA A 67 -4.28 -15.68 1.03
N ILE A 68 -4.47 -15.38 2.32
CA ILE A 68 -3.38 -15.37 3.32
C ILE A 68 -2.83 -16.78 3.48
N ALA A 69 -3.68 -17.79 3.66
CA ALA A 69 -3.27 -19.18 3.77
C ALA A 69 -2.43 -19.62 2.56
N ALA A 70 -2.90 -19.31 1.35
CA ALA A 70 -2.16 -19.58 0.13
C ALA A 70 -0.81 -18.83 0.06
N ALA A 71 -0.77 -17.56 0.47
CA ALA A 71 0.42 -16.72 0.38
C ALA A 71 1.53 -17.15 1.34
N THR A 72 1.18 -17.50 2.59
CA THR A 72 2.14 -17.87 3.63
C THR A 72 2.86 -19.19 3.34
N GLU A 73 2.34 -20.02 2.43
CA GLU A 73 3.04 -21.21 1.94
C GLU A 73 4.03 -20.93 0.80
N ARG A 74 3.98 -19.73 0.21
CA ARG A 74 4.69 -19.38 -1.04
C ARG A 74 5.77 -18.31 -0.86
N THR A 75 5.62 -17.42 0.12
CA THR A 75 6.58 -16.36 0.40
C THR A 75 6.56 -15.95 1.88
N ASP A 76 7.71 -15.53 2.39
CA ASP A 76 7.83 -14.92 3.73
C ASP A 76 7.38 -13.45 3.75
N HIS A 77 7.11 -12.87 2.59
CA HIS A 77 6.78 -11.46 2.39
C HIS A 77 5.29 -11.27 2.10
N VAL A 78 4.47 -11.47 3.13
CA VAL A 78 3.02 -11.27 3.07
C VAL A 78 2.65 -9.99 3.81
N SER A 79 1.90 -9.13 3.13
CA SER A 79 1.36 -7.88 3.67
C SER A 79 -0.17 -7.95 3.70
N ILE A 80 -0.76 -7.45 4.79
CA ILE A 80 -2.22 -7.25 4.92
C ILE A 80 -2.57 -5.76 4.76
N ASP A 81 -3.38 -5.44 3.76
CA ASP A 81 -3.97 -4.12 3.54
C ASP A 81 -5.32 -4.04 4.25
N THR A 82 -5.32 -3.45 5.44
CA THR A 82 -6.53 -3.31 6.25
C THR A 82 -6.50 -2.07 7.13
N TRP A 83 -7.69 -1.59 7.46
CA TRP A 83 -7.94 -0.53 8.43
C TRP A 83 -8.69 -1.06 9.66
N ARG A 84 -8.89 -2.38 9.77
CA ARG A 84 -9.53 -3.05 10.92
C ARG A 84 -8.52 -3.79 11.78
N ILE A 85 -8.48 -3.45 13.07
CA ILE A 85 -7.53 -4.04 14.01
C ILE A 85 -7.74 -5.56 14.18
N ASP A 86 -9.00 -6.02 14.16
CA ASP A 86 -9.33 -7.45 14.29
C ASP A 86 -8.81 -8.26 13.10
N VAL A 87 -8.88 -7.70 11.88
CA VAL A 87 -8.36 -8.34 10.66
C VAL A 87 -6.82 -8.35 10.69
N ALA A 88 -6.19 -7.25 11.09
CA ALA A 88 -4.74 -7.20 11.24
C ALA A 88 -4.23 -8.25 12.24
N ARG A 89 -4.90 -8.39 13.39
CA ARG A 89 -4.54 -9.40 14.41
C ARG A 89 -4.67 -10.82 13.87
N ALA A 90 -5.82 -11.16 13.26
CA ALA A 90 -6.04 -12.48 12.68
C ALA A 90 -5.02 -12.79 11.56
N ALA A 91 -4.67 -11.80 10.74
CA ALA A 91 -3.65 -11.93 9.71
C ALA A 91 -2.26 -12.23 10.30
N PHE A 92 -1.85 -11.55 11.37
CA PHE A 92 -0.57 -11.84 12.02
C PHE A 92 -0.55 -13.21 12.69
N GLU A 93 -1.65 -13.62 13.32
CA GLU A 93 -1.81 -14.98 13.87
C GLU A 93 -1.72 -16.06 12.77
N ALA A 94 -2.10 -15.73 11.53
CA ALA A 94 -1.98 -16.58 10.36
C ALA A 94 -0.60 -16.52 9.68
N GLY A 95 0.35 -15.71 10.16
CA GLY A 95 1.73 -15.65 9.65
C GLY A 95 2.06 -14.48 8.73
N VAL A 96 1.17 -13.48 8.61
CA VAL A 96 1.47 -12.23 7.89
C VAL A 96 2.54 -11.42 8.63
N THR A 97 3.53 -10.89 7.90
CA THR A 97 4.71 -10.23 8.47
C THR A 97 4.73 -8.71 8.28
N THR A 98 3.86 -8.19 7.41
CA THR A 98 3.77 -6.76 7.09
C THR A 98 2.34 -6.25 7.23
N LEU A 99 2.20 -5.07 7.83
CA LEU A 99 0.96 -4.33 7.93
C LEU A 99 0.97 -3.18 6.93
N ASN A 100 0.07 -3.21 5.94
CA ASN A 100 -0.27 -2.04 5.15
C ASN A 100 -1.47 -1.34 5.81
N ALA A 101 -1.16 -0.35 6.65
CA ALA A 101 -2.11 0.23 7.58
C ALA A 101 -3.04 1.25 6.90
N ALA A 102 -4.08 0.79 6.22
CA ALA A 102 -5.04 1.66 5.53
C ALA A 102 -5.81 2.63 6.46
N ASN A 103 -5.66 2.53 7.79
CA ASN A 103 -6.14 3.54 8.74
C ASN A 103 -5.17 4.73 8.93
N GLY A 104 -4.03 4.76 8.23
CA GLY A 104 -2.97 5.77 8.35
C GLY A 104 -2.25 5.76 9.70
N MET A 105 -2.34 4.67 10.46
CA MET A 105 -1.78 4.58 11.82
C MET A 105 -2.25 5.72 12.74
N GLN A 106 -3.51 6.13 12.58
CA GLN A 106 -4.14 7.16 13.42
C GLN A 106 -4.62 6.60 14.76
N ASP A 107 -4.87 5.29 14.85
CA ASP A 107 -5.27 4.56 16.06
C ASP A 107 -4.04 3.94 16.75
N GLU A 108 -3.87 4.20 18.04
CA GLU A 108 -2.78 3.65 18.87
C GLU A 108 -2.84 2.12 19.00
N ALA A 109 -4.03 1.51 18.85
CA ALA A 109 -4.17 0.06 18.87
C ALA A 109 -3.36 -0.64 17.76
N PHE A 110 -3.19 0.00 16.59
CA PHE A 110 -2.37 -0.56 15.51
C PHE A 110 -0.88 -0.53 15.83
N TRP A 111 -0.41 0.51 16.52
CA TRP A 111 0.99 0.60 16.96
C TRP A 111 1.30 -0.44 18.03
N GLU A 112 0.38 -0.64 18.98
CA GLU A 112 0.49 -1.67 20.02
C GLU A 112 0.53 -3.07 19.39
N LEU A 113 -0.39 -3.37 18.47
CA LEU A 113 -0.43 -4.65 17.77
C LEU A 113 0.86 -4.90 16.97
N ALA A 114 1.36 -3.90 16.24
CA ALA A 114 2.61 -4.06 15.48
C ALA A 114 3.83 -4.27 16.39
N ALA A 115 3.84 -3.71 17.60
CA ALA A 115 4.86 -3.98 18.59
C ALA A 115 4.75 -5.41 19.16
N GLU A 116 3.54 -5.89 19.41
CA GLU A 116 3.25 -7.25 19.91
C GLU A 116 3.73 -8.34 18.94
N PHE A 117 3.47 -8.17 17.64
CA PHE A 117 3.78 -9.17 16.61
C PHE A 117 5.11 -8.94 15.87
N GLU A 118 5.82 -7.88 16.22
CA GLU A 118 7.10 -7.50 15.62
C GLU A 118 7.08 -7.27 14.10
N THR A 119 6.02 -6.65 13.58
CA THR A 119 5.76 -6.55 12.15
C THR A 119 6.36 -5.32 11.48
N THR A 120 6.60 -5.42 10.17
CA THR A 120 6.92 -4.25 9.32
C THR A 120 5.65 -3.43 9.09
N ILE A 121 5.74 -2.11 9.13
CA ILE A 121 4.57 -1.21 9.08
C ILE A 121 4.70 -0.26 7.89
N VAL A 122 3.81 -0.37 6.92
CA VAL A 122 3.61 0.71 5.93
C VAL A 122 2.70 1.76 6.56
N VAL A 123 3.22 2.98 6.67
CA VAL A 123 2.52 4.15 7.23
C VAL A 123 2.07 5.03 6.06
N PRO A 124 0.81 4.92 5.61
CA PRO A 124 0.32 5.77 4.53
C PRO A 124 -0.06 7.16 5.03
N PHE A 125 0.30 8.18 4.24
CA PHE A 125 -0.25 9.51 4.38
C PHE A 125 -1.74 9.51 4.00
N MET A 126 -2.56 10.06 4.88
CA MET A 126 -3.96 10.35 4.61
C MET A 126 -4.28 11.77 5.07
N ASN A 127 -4.87 12.57 4.18
CA ASN A 127 -5.37 13.89 4.52
C ASN A 127 -6.86 13.81 4.85
N GLY A 128 -7.21 13.25 6.01
CA GLY A 128 -8.58 13.03 6.43
C GLY A 128 -8.66 11.96 7.53
N PRO A 129 -9.80 11.81 8.20
CA PRO A 129 -9.92 10.88 9.33
C PRO A 129 -9.94 9.41 8.92
N ASN A 130 -10.25 9.09 7.66
CA ASN A 130 -10.24 7.72 7.12
C ASN A 130 -10.21 7.73 5.57
N PRO A 131 -9.98 6.58 4.90
CA PRO A 131 -9.94 6.49 3.44
C PRO A 131 -11.20 6.94 2.69
N HIS A 132 -12.36 6.97 3.36
CA HIS A 132 -13.64 7.40 2.77
C HIS A 132 -13.93 8.90 2.99
N GLU A 133 -13.11 9.61 3.77
CA GLU A 133 -13.31 11.03 4.12
C GLU A 133 -12.06 11.87 3.81
N LEU A 134 -11.40 11.57 2.69
CA LEU A 134 -10.17 12.25 2.28
C LEU A 134 -10.44 13.63 1.70
N GLN A 135 -9.56 14.57 2.02
CA GLN A 135 -9.61 15.97 1.61
C GLN A 135 -8.44 16.32 0.70
N HIS A 136 -8.63 17.33 -0.15
CA HIS A 136 -7.53 17.88 -0.95
C HIS A 136 -6.47 18.52 -0.06
N VAL A 137 -5.20 18.33 -0.42
CA VAL A 137 -4.09 19.01 0.23
C VAL A 137 -3.88 20.37 -0.44
N PRO A 138 -4.02 21.50 0.28
CA PRO A 138 -3.77 22.81 -0.28
C PRO A 138 -2.26 23.10 -0.30
N GLY A 139 -1.73 23.52 -1.44
CA GLY A 139 -0.31 23.92 -1.55
C GLY A 139 0.63 22.73 -1.76
N ASP A 140 1.77 22.73 -1.06
CA ASP A 140 2.83 21.73 -1.25
C ASP A 140 2.49 20.42 -0.52
N PRO A 141 2.21 19.32 -1.24
CA PRO A 141 1.81 18.07 -0.60
C PRO A 141 2.88 17.45 0.29
N ILE A 142 4.16 17.73 0.02
CA ILE A 142 5.26 17.17 0.80
C ILE A 142 5.35 17.80 2.20
N GLU A 143 5.01 19.08 2.36
CA GLU A 143 5.00 19.73 3.69
C GLU A 143 3.96 19.08 4.60
N PHE A 144 2.75 18.83 4.09
CA PHE A 144 1.69 18.13 4.81
C PHE A 144 2.10 16.70 5.19
N MET A 145 2.77 16.00 4.28
CA MET A 145 3.30 14.65 4.55
C MET A 145 4.34 14.67 5.66
N LEU A 146 5.28 15.62 5.64
CA LEU A 146 6.31 15.74 6.67
C LEU A 146 5.72 16.01 8.06
N ASP A 147 4.71 16.88 8.15
CA ASP A 147 3.99 17.15 9.40
C ASP A 147 3.25 15.89 9.88
N TYR A 148 2.51 15.24 8.98
CA TYR A 148 1.78 14.01 9.29
C TYR A 148 2.68 12.89 9.79
N PHE A 149 3.76 12.59 9.06
CA PHE A 149 4.72 11.56 9.46
C PHE A 149 5.48 11.96 10.72
N GLY A 150 5.79 13.24 10.90
CA GLY A 150 6.40 13.76 12.12
C GLY A 150 5.56 13.41 13.36
N ASP A 151 4.24 13.50 13.27
CA ASP A 151 3.34 13.13 14.36
C ASP A 151 3.15 11.62 14.51
N ARG A 152 2.99 10.87 13.41
CA ARG A 152 2.88 9.40 13.45
C ARG A 152 4.14 8.76 14.03
N LEU A 153 5.33 9.21 13.62
CA LEU A 153 6.60 8.63 14.05
C LEU A 153 6.92 8.91 15.53
N LYS A 154 6.41 10.01 16.12
CA LYS A 154 6.47 10.20 17.57
C LYS A 154 5.70 9.12 18.33
N VAL A 155 4.60 8.61 17.76
CA VAL A 155 3.85 7.48 18.34
C VAL A 155 4.65 6.19 18.14
N ALA A 156 5.18 5.96 16.94
CA ALA A 156 6.05 4.80 16.66
C ALA A 156 7.23 4.70 17.64
N ASP A 157 7.85 5.83 17.99
CA ASP A 157 8.94 5.90 18.98
C ASP A 157 8.50 5.45 20.38
N ARG A 158 7.27 5.75 20.82
CA ARG A 158 6.75 5.32 22.12
C ARG A 158 6.56 3.80 22.20
N TYR A 159 6.21 3.18 21.08
CA TYR A 159 6.04 1.73 20.96
C TYR A 159 7.32 1.00 20.55
N GLY A 160 8.41 1.72 20.24
CA GLY A 160 9.69 1.14 19.85
C GLY A 160 9.66 0.46 18.47
N VAL A 161 8.81 0.92 17.56
CA VAL A 161 8.60 0.30 16.23
C VAL A 161 9.00 1.21 15.05
N ARG A 162 9.68 2.33 15.33
CA ARG A 162 10.05 3.30 14.29
C ARG A 162 10.96 2.72 13.22
N ASP A 163 11.89 1.86 13.58
CA ASP A 163 12.83 1.18 12.68
C ASP A 163 12.15 0.16 11.75
N ARG A 164 10.90 -0.23 12.07
CA ARG A 164 10.05 -1.12 11.26
C ARG A 164 9.11 -0.36 10.32
N CYS A 165 9.14 0.98 10.34
CA CYS A 165 8.24 1.81 9.54
C CYS A 165 8.76 2.03 8.11
N LEU A 166 7.86 1.90 7.15
CA LEU A 166 8.00 2.30 5.75
C LEU A 166 7.03 3.46 5.49
N ILE A 167 7.47 4.46 4.73
CA ILE A 167 6.68 5.65 4.47
C ILE A 167 6.00 5.55 3.10
N ASP A 168 4.65 5.60 3.09
CA ASP A 168 3.85 5.67 1.88
C ASP A 168 3.22 7.07 1.75
N PRO A 169 3.54 7.85 0.70
CA PRO A 169 3.00 9.19 0.50
C PRO A 169 1.50 9.22 0.14
N GLY A 170 0.83 8.07 0.09
CA GLY A 170 -0.62 7.97 -0.04
C GLY A 170 -1.14 8.27 -1.45
N THR A 171 -0.33 8.13 -2.50
CA THR A 171 -0.76 8.45 -3.89
C THR A 171 -1.79 7.49 -4.45
N GLY A 172 -1.99 6.34 -3.80
CA GLY A 172 -3.09 5.41 -4.08
C GLY A 172 -4.45 5.96 -3.64
N PHE A 173 -4.46 6.82 -2.63
CA PHE A 173 -5.64 7.45 -2.04
C PHE A 173 -6.02 8.75 -2.75
N GLY A 174 -7.25 9.21 -2.53
CA GLY A 174 -7.71 10.49 -3.07
C GLY A 174 -9.15 10.82 -2.65
N PRO A 175 -9.52 12.12 -2.59
CA PRO A 175 -10.89 12.55 -2.33
C PRO A 175 -11.88 12.00 -3.37
N HIS A 176 -13.14 11.92 -2.98
CA HIS A 176 -14.21 11.55 -3.90
C HIS A 176 -14.32 12.49 -5.09
N GLY A 177 -14.62 11.92 -6.25
CA GLY A 177 -14.87 12.70 -7.47
C GLY A 177 -13.68 13.52 -7.92
N TRP A 178 -12.47 13.22 -7.41
CA TRP A 178 -11.27 13.96 -7.79
C TRP A 178 -11.02 13.83 -9.29
N ALA A 179 -11.12 14.96 -9.99
CA ALA A 179 -10.87 15.00 -11.42
C ALA A 179 -9.47 14.45 -11.70
N TRP A 180 -9.39 13.57 -12.70
CA TRP A 180 -8.14 12.88 -13.03
C TRP A 180 -6.99 13.85 -13.33
N GLU A 181 -7.26 14.98 -13.98
CA GLU A 181 -6.23 15.98 -14.29
C GLU A 181 -5.59 16.56 -13.00
N ASP A 182 -6.42 16.89 -12.02
CA ASP A 182 -5.95 17.40 -10.72
C ASP A 182 -5.20 16.30 -9.95
N ARG A 183 -5.69 15.06 -10.00
CA ARG A 183 -5.03 13.90 -9.38
C ARG A 183 -3.66 13.62 -10.01
N TYR A 184 -3.57 13.69 -11.33
CA TYR A 184 -2.33 13.52 -12.08
C TYR A 184 -1.30 14.57 -11.66
N HIS A 185 -1.68 15.86 -11.59
CA HIS A 185 -0.78 16.91 -11.14
C HIS A 185 -0.34 16.75 -9.68
N TYR A 186 -1.25 16.34 -8.80
CA TYR A 186 -0.92 16.02 -7.42
C TYR A 186 0.08 14.86 -7.33
N GLN A 187 -0.21 13.72 -7.97
CA GLN A 187 0.67 12.55 -7.97
C GLN A 187 2.05 12.90 -8.54
N LYS A 188 2.10 13.69 -9.61
CA LYS A 188 3.35 14.16 -10.22
C LYS A 188 4.16 15.03 -9.25
N ALA A 189 3.52 15.98 -8.57
CA ALA A 189 4.18 16.82 -7.57
C ALA A 189 4.74 16.00 -6.40
N VAL A 190 3.97 15.01 -5.91
CA VAL A 190 4.40 14.08 -4.87
C VAL A 190 5.60 13.25 -5.34
N TYR A 191 5.52 12.63 -6.51
CA TYR A 191 6.60 11.80 -7.05
C TYR A 191 7.88 12.60 -7.30
N GLN A 192 7.80 13.84 -7.81
CA GLN A 192 8.97 14.71 -7.96
C GLN A 192 9.56 15.14 -6.59
N GLY A 193 8.73 15.18 -5.55
CA GLY A 193 9.09 15.60 -4.20
C GLY A 193 9.61 14.49 -3.28
N LEU A 194 9.59 13.21 -3.67
CA LEU A 194 9.91 12.08 -2.78
C LEU A 194 11.28 12.18 -2.08
N HIS A 195 12.27 12.74 -2.77
CA HIS A 195 13.60 12.97 -2.19
C HIS A 195 13.57 13.78 -0.88
N ARG A 196 12.58 14.65 -0.68
CA ARG A 196 12.41 15.45 0.54
C ARG A 196 11.93 14.61 1.72
N LEU A 197 11.14 13.56 1.47
CA LEU A 197 10.67 12.64 2.53
C LEU A 197 11.81 11.79 3.10
N ARG A 198 12.92 11.64 2.36
CA ARG A 198 14.10 10.90 2.84
C ARG A 198 14.75 11.51 4.09
N VAL A 199 14.43 12.77 4.44
CA VAL A 199 14.84 13.37 5.72
C VAL A 199 14.33 12.60 6.94
N LEU A 200 13.25 11.82 6.79
CA LEU A 200 12.70 10.97 7.85
C LEU A 200 13.59 9.77 8.19
N GLY A 201 14.56 9.44 7.31
CA GLY A 201 15.49 8.33 7.49
C GLY A 201 14.86 6.94 7.35
N LEU A 202 13.68 6.85 6.75
CA LEU A 202 12.93 5.61 6.57
C LEU A 202 12.77 5.26 5.08
N PRO A 203 12.61 3.97 4.75
CA PRO A 203 12.39 3.55 3.36
C PRO A 203 11.05 4.04 2.81
N LEU A 204 11.00 4.23 1.49
CA LEU A 204 9.78 4.60 0.78
C LEU A 204 9.05 3.35 0.26
N TYR A 205 7.74 3.29 0.48
CA TYR A 205 6.82 2.27 -0.05
C TYR A 205 5.79 2.96 -0.94
N ILE A 206 5.80 2.69 -2.25
CA ILE A 206 4.98 3.46 -3.19
C ILE A 206 3.97 2.57 -3.94
N PRO A 207 2.65 2.87 -3.90
CA PRO A 207 1.70 2.30 -4.85
C PRO A 207 1.98 2.80 -6.26
N LEU A 208 2.35 1.88 -7.15
CA LEU A 208 2.83 2.21 -8.49
C LEU A 208 1.68 2.36 -9.49
N PRO A 209 1.73 3.36 -10.40
CA PRO A 209 0.74 3.52 -11.46
C PRO A 209 0.64 2.27 -12.34
N TRP A 210 -0.59 1.78 -12.56
CA TRP A 210 -0.82 0.54 -13.30
C TRP A 210 -1.61 0.72 -14.60
N ARG A 211 -2.37 1.81 -14.78
CA ARG A 211 -3.11 2.03 -16.02
C ARG A 211 -2.16 2.32 -17.18
N GLU A 212 -2.63 2.04 -18.39
CA GLU A 212 -1.87 2.23 -19.64
C GLU A 212 -2.36 3.49 -20.36
N THR A 213 -2.01 4.65 -19.82
CA THR A 213 -2.15 5.95 -20.49
C THR A 213 -0.82 6.68 -20.47
N ASP A 214 -0.65 7.70 -21.31
CA ASP A 214 0.57 8.50 -21.37
C ASP A 214 0.89 9.12 -20.00
N GLN A 215 -0.11 9.72 -19.35
CA GLN A 215 0.05 10.31 -18.01
C GLN A 215 0.43 9.27 -16.94
N HIS A 216 -0.15 8.07 -16.95
CA HIS A 216 0.24 7.02 -15.99
C HIS A 216 1.65 6.48 -16.26
N THR A 217 2.05 6.41 -17.54
CA THR A 217 3.40 5.99 -17.94
C THR A 217 4.43 7.02 -17.49
N GLU A 218 4.15 8.30 -17.69
CA GLU A 218 5.00 9.39 -17.20
C GLU A 218 5.12 9.35 -15.67
N LEU A 219 4.00 9.21 -14.94
CA LEU A 219 4.01 9.08 -13.49
C LEU A 219 4.88 7.90 -13.03
N LEU A 220 4.78 6.76 -13.71
CA LEU A 220 5.58 5.57 -13.41
C LEU A 220 7.08 5.82 -13.63
N GLU A 221 7.45 6.51 -14.69
CA GLU A 221 8.85 6.85 -14.95
C GLU A 221 9.41 7.83 -13.90
N ILE A 222 8.63 8.85 -13.54
CA ILE A 222 9.01 9.84 -12.52
C ILE A 222 9.25 9.15 -11.17
N VAL A 223 8.33 8.29 -10.72
CA VAL A 223 8.46 7.61 -9.42
C VAL A 223 9.63 6.63 -9.40
N LEU A 224 9.85 5.86 -10.47
CA LEU A 224 10.97 4.92 -10.53
C LEU A 224 12.33 5.62 -10.57
N ALA A 225 12.41 6.81 -11.17
CA ALA A 225 13.62 7.64 -11.14
C ALA A 225 14.00 8.09 -9.71
N GLN A 226 13.05 8.14 -8.77
CA GLN A 226 13.31 8.43 -7.36
C GLN A 226 13.87 7.25 -6.56
N ARG A 227 13.92 6.05 -7.17
CA ARG A 227 14.46 4.81 -6.59
C ARG A 227 13.84 4.46 -5.22
N PRO A 228 12.51 4.33 -5.12
CA PRO A 228 11.90 3.85 -3.88
C PRO A 228 12.41 2.44 -3.53
N GLU A 229 12.51 2.16 -2.24
CA GLU A 229 12.97 0.87 -1.74
C GLU A 229 11.91 -0.21 -1.93
N TYR A 230 10.63 0.15 -1.80
CA TYR A 230 9.48 -0.73 -1.94
C TYR A 230 8.44 -0.19 -2.91
N GLY A 231 7.79 -1.09 -3.65
CA GLY A 231 6.70 -0.78 -4.56
C GLY A 231 5.53 -1.74 -4.41
N ARG A 232 4.31 -1.25 -4.59
CA ARG A 232 3.10 -2.05 -4.65
C ARG A 232 2.55 -2.03 -6.07
N ALA A 233 2.38 -3.19 -6.69
CA ALA A 233 2.10 -3.27 -8.13
C ALA A 233 1.09 -4.35 -8.52
N HIS A 234 0.22 -4.01 -9.48
CA HIS A 234 -0.67 -4.99 -10.11
C HIS A 234 0.07 -5.87 -11.14
N TYR A 235 1.09 -5.34 -11.81
CA TYR A 235 1.81 -6.00 -12.90
C TYR A 235 3.34 -5.90 -12.70
N PRO A 236 3.95 -6.75 -11.84
CA PRO A 236 5.36 -6.66 -11.49
C PRO A 236 6.31 -6.70 -12.68
N ALA A 237 6.07 -7.56 -13.67
CA ALA A 237 6.92 -7.69 -14.86
C ALA A 237 7.03 -6.36 -15.63
N ARG A 238 5.92 -5.62 -15.76
CA ARG A 238 5.90 -4.28 -16.37
C ARG A 238 6.73 -3.29 -15.55
N ILE A 239 6.59 -3.30 -14.23
CA ILE A 239 7.37 -2.42 -13.35
C ILE A 239 8.87 -2.70 -13.54
N ARG A 240 9.28 -3.96 -13.50
CA ARG A 240 10.67 -4.37 -13.71
C ARG A 240 11.20 -3.90 -15.07
N ALA A 241 10.42 -4.05 -16.14
CA ALA A 241 10.81 -3.62 -17.48
C ALA A 241 11.04 -2.09 -17.56
N VAL A 242 10.14 -1.29 -16.96
CA VAL A 242 10.29 0.17 -16.93
C VAL A 242 11.43 0.59 -16.00
N GLU A 243 11.59 -0.03 -14.84
CA GLU A 243 12.70 0.22 -13.90
C GLU A 243 14.06 0.02 -14.58
N GLN A 244 14.21 -1.07 -15.35
CA GLN A 244 15.43 -1.33 -16.12
C GLN A 244 15.70 -0.23 -17.14
N ARG A 245 14.68 0.21 -17.89
CA ARG A 245 14.80 1.29 -18.87
C ARG A 245 15.17 2.62 -18.23
N VAL A 246 14.53 2.99 -17.12
CA VAL A 246 14.72 4.29 -16.45
C VAL A 246 16.08 4.37 -15.73
N LEU A 247 16.57 3.27 -15.17
CA LEU A 247 17.81 3.27 -14.40
C LEU A 247 19.07 3.00 -15.22
N HIS A 248 18.95 2.36 -16.39
CA HIS A 248 20.09 1.94 -17.20
C HIS A 248 20.05 2.42 -18.66
N GLY A 249 18.96 3.06 -19.11
CA GLY A 249 18.85 3.70 -20.43
C GLY A 249 19.25 5.16 -20.38
#